data_AF-A0A851TRV8-F1
#
_entry.id   AF-A0A851TRV8-F1
#
_cell.length_a   1.000
_cell.length_b   1.000
_cell.length_c   1.000
_cell.angle_alpha   90.00
_cell.angle_beta   90.00
_cell.angle_gamma   90.00
#
_symmetry.space_group_name_H-M   'P 1'
#
loop_
_entity.id
_entity.type
_entity.pdbx_description
1 polymer ?
#
loop_
_entity_poly.entity_id
_entity_poly.type
_entity_poly.pdbx_seq_one_letter_code
_entity_poly.pdbx_strand_id
1 'polypeptide(L)'
;YLTCSYVTLWLVFGKFRATYEGSCDTFRVELLVAPAALLALLVNHDFTPLEILWTFSIYLEAVAVLPQLFMLSRTGRADAITSHYLVALGLYRGLYVAHWLWRYVAEGFVDLLALLAGLVQTILYCDFFYLY
;
A
#
# COMPACT_ATOMS: atom_id res chain seq x y z
N TYR A 1 -9.33 -6.22 -9.70
CA TYR A 1 -8.09 -5.54 -9.30
C TYR A 1 -7.36 -4.95 -10.50
N LEU A 2 -6.68 -5.75 -11.34
CA LEU A 2 -5.84 -5.23 -12.44
C LEU A 2 -6.56 -4.26 -13.38
N THR A 3 -7.74 -4.62 -13.91
CA THR A 3 -8.49 -3.76 -14.83
C THR A 3 -8.82 -2.40 -14.19
N CYS A 4 -9.31 -2.39 -12.95
CA CYS A 4 -9.64 -1.15 -12.26
C CYS A 4 -8.39 -0.30 -12.04
N SER A 5 -7.26 -0.89 -11.63
CA SER A 5 -5.99 -0.18 -11.45
C SER A 5 -5.50 0.47 -12.75
N TYR A 6 -5.49 -0.28 -13.86
CA TYR A 6 -5.09 0.26 -15.16
C TYR A 6 -6.05 1.34 -15.68
N VAL A 7 -7.36 1.17 -15.48
CA VAL A 7 -8.35 2.20 -15.82
C VAL A 7 -8.11 3.46 -14.99
N THR A 8 -7.86 3.36 -13.69
CA THR A 8 -7.55 4.53 -12.85
C THR A 8 -6.30 5.26 -13.35
N LEU A 9 -5.23 4.53 -13.68
CA LEU A 9 -4.03 5.14 -14.27
C LEU A 9 -4.33 5.85 -15.59
N TRP A 10 -5.13 5.23 -16.46
CA TRP A 10 -5.55 5.84 -17.72
C TRP A 10 -6.44 7.09 -17.50
N LEU A 11 -7.28 7.09 -16.48
CA LEU A 11 -8.09 8.25 -16.12
C LEU A 11 -7.21 9.40 -15.62
N VAL A 12 -6.26 9.13 -14.72
CA VAL A 12 -5.38 10.15 -14.11
C VAL A 12 -4.37 10.71 -15.12
N PHE A 13 -3.65 9.85 -15.83
CA PHE A 13 -2.54 10.28 -16.71
C PHE A 13 -2.95 10.46 -18.18
N GLY A 14 -4.12 9.98 -18.58
CA GLY A 14 -4.64 10.09 -19.94
C GLY A 14 -5.84 11.02 -20.03
N LYS A 15 -7.03 10.49 -19.73
CA LYS A 15 -8.32 11.16 -20.00
C LYS A 15 -8.52 12.47 -19.23
N PHE A 16 -8.18 12.49 -17.94
CA PHE A 16 -8.34 13.64 -17.05
C PHE A 16 -7.00 14.24 -16.62
N ARG A 17 -5.96 14.10 -17.45
CA ARG A 17 -4.63 14.65 -17.17
C ARG A 17 -4.63 16.15 -16.87
N ALA A 18 -5.55 16.91 -17.46
CA ALA A 18 -5.65 18.35 -17.24
C ALA A 18 -6.03 18.74 -15.79
N THR A 19 -6.68 17.83 -15.04
CA THR A 19 -7.04 18.06 -13.63
C THR A 19 -6.03 17.45 -12.66
N TYR A 20 -4.96 16.81 -13.15
CA TYR A 20 -3.93 16.21 -12.30
C TYR A 20 -2.95 17.28 -11.81
N GLU A 21 -2.85 17.43 -10.49
CA GLU A 21 -1.98 18.40 -9.82
C GLU A 21 -0.57 17.83 -9.56
N GLY A 22 0.24 17.69 -10.61
CA GLY A 22 1.60 17.15 -10.51
C GLY A 22 2.55 17.95 -9.62
N SER A 23 2.26 19.23 -9.32
CA SER A 23 3.03 20.03 -8.35
C SER A 23 2.84 19.57 -6.91
N CYS A 24 1.71 18.93 -6.61
CA CYS A 24 1.38 18.40 -5.29
C CYS A 24 1.91 16.95 -5.13
N ASP A 25 1.90 16.18 -6.22
CA ASP A 25 2.38 14.78 -6.27
C ASP A 25 3.88 14.70 -6.61
N THR A 26 4.72 15.09 -5.65
CA THR A 26 6.19 15.21 -5.83
C THR A 26 6.98 14.11 -5.12
N PHE A 27 6.30 13.07 -4.64
CA PHE A 27 6.94 11.99 -3.90
C PHE A 27 7.83 11.15 -4.83
N ARG A 28 9.07 10.89 -4.40
CA ARG A 28 10.03 10.07 -5.18
C ARG A 28 9.77 8.59 -4.98
N VAL A 29 8.97 8.00 -5.86
CA VAL A 29 8.55 6.58 -5.80
C VAL A 29 9.73 5.60 -5.87
N GLU A 30 10.88 6.01 -6.41
CA GLU A 30 12.09 5.19 -6.44
C GLU A 30 12.57 4.85 -5.03
N LEU A 31 12.32 5.72 -4.05
CA LEU A 31 12.63 5.50 -2.64
C LEU A 31 11.75 4.43 -1.99
N LEU A 32 10.69 3.97 -2.66
CA LEU A 32 9.85 2.85 -2.21
C LEU A 32 10.17 1.60 -3.01
N VAL A 33 10.22 1.72 -4.33
CA VAL A 33 10.42 0.59 -5.24
C VAL A 33 11.80 -0.04 -5.04
N ALA A 34 12.87 0.76 -4.94
CA ALA A 34 14.21 0.22 -4.81
C ALA A 34 14.44 -0.50 -3.47
N PRO A 35 14.06 0.07 -2.31
CA PRO A 35 14.16 -0.67 -1.04
C PRO A 35 13.24 -1.89 -0.97
N ALA A 36 12.02 -1.84 -1.51
CA ALA A 36 11.15 -3.01 -1.56
C ALA A 36 11.73 -4.13 -2.42
N ALA A 37 12.31 -3.81 -3.58
CA ALA A 37 12.98 -4.78 -4.44
C ALA A 37 14.23 -5.36 -3.78
N LEU A 38 15.05 -4.52 -3.12
CA LEU A 38 16.22 -4.97 -2.39
C LEU A 38 15.83 -5.89 -1.22
N LEU A 39 14.84 -5.51 -0.42
CA LEU A 39 14.33 -6.32 0.67
C LEU A 39 13.77 -7.66 0.17
N ALA A 40 13.05 -7.68 -0.95
CA ALA A 40 12.53 -8.92 -1.50
C ALA A 40 13.62 -9.89 -1.98
N LEU A 41 14.76 -9.37 -2.44
CA LEU A 41 15.92 -10.19 -2.80
C LEU A 41 16.66 -10.72 -1.57
N LEU A 42 16.71 -9.94 -0.49
CA LEU A 42 17.46 -10.29 0.73
C LEU A 42 16.64 -11.14 1.71
N VAL A 43 15.34 -10.89 1.80
CA VAL A 43 14.42 -11.47 2.77
C VAL A 43 13.21 -12.00 2.00
N ASN A 44 13.21 -13.30 1.73
CA ASN A 44 12.15 -14.06 1.09
C ASN A 44 12.09 -15.46 1.70
N HIS A 45 11.02 -16.19 1.44
CA HIS A 45 10.89 -17.59 1.90
C HIS A 45 11.77 -18.53 1.10
N ASP A 46 11.76 -18.39 -0.23
CA ASP A 46 12.55 -19.18 -1.18
C ASP A 46 13.14 -18.31 -2.28
N PHE A 47 14.39 -18.58 -2.68
CA PHE A 47 15.07 -17.82 -3.73
C PHE A 47 14.67 -18.27 -5.14
N THR A 48 13.36 -18.23 -5.42
CA THR A 48 12.81 -18.48 -6.75
C THR A 48 12.24 -17.20 -7.36
N PRO A 49 12.24 -17.03 -8.70
CA PRO A 49 11.74 -15.80 -9.31
C PRO A 49 10.30 -15.46 -8.93
N LEU A 50 9.43 -16.46 -8.79
CA LEU A 50 8.03 -16.25 -8.43
C LEU A 50 7.89 -15.78 -6.97
N GLU A 51 8.64 -16.40 -6.05
CA GLU A 51 8.60 -16.05 -4.63
C GLU A 51 9.19 -14.66 -4.36
N ILE A 52 10.24 -14.29 -5.08
CA ILE A 52 10.81 -12.93 -5.02
C ILE A 52 9.80 -11.91 -5.52
N LEU A 53 9.10 -12.17 -6.64
CA LEU A 53 8.06 -11.27 -7.16
C LEU A 53 6.86 -11.17 -6.21
N TRP A 54 6.46 -12.27 -5.60
CA TRP A 54 5.40 -12.30 -4.61
C TRP A 54 5.80 -11.47 -3.38
N THR A 55 6.97 -11.74 -2.81
CA THR A 55 7.54 -11.00 -1.67
C THR A 55 7.67 -9.50 -1.98
N PHE A 56 8.16 -9.15 -3.17
CA PHE A 56 8.23 -7.77 -3.65
C PHE A 56 6.86 -7.10 -3.66
N SER A 57 5.82 -7.80 -4.14
CA SER A 57 4.47 -7.26 -4.15
C SER A 57 3.94 -6.96 -2.74
N ILE A 58 4.25 -7.82 -1.76
CA ILE A 58 3.89 -7.62 -0.35
C ILE A 58 4.58 -6.39 0.24
N TYR A 59 5.91 -6.26 0.07
CA TYR A 59 6.65 -5.11 0.58
C TYR A 59 6.24 -3.80 -0.10
N LEU A 60 6.02 -3.83 -1.42
CA LEU A 60 5.60 -2.63 -2.15
C LEU A 60 4.18 -2.19 -1.74
N GLU A 61 3.24 -3.13 -1.58
CA GLU A 61 1.88 -2.81 -1.13
C GLU A 61 1.87 -2.15 0.25
N ALA A 62 2.77 -2.57 1.15
CA ALA A 62 2.88 -2.02 2.49
C ALA A 62 3.18 -0.51 2.51
N VAL A 63 3.90 -0.01 1.50
CA VAL A 63 4.34 1.40 1.42
C VAL A 63 3.69 2.19 0.27
N ALA A 64 2.93 1.53 -0.61
CA ALA A 64 2.36 2.14 -1.82
C ALA A 64 1.39 3.32 -1.55
N VAL A 65 0.85 3.43 -0.33
CA VAL A 65 -0.04 4.53 0.05
C VAL A 65 0.71 5.84 0.35
N LEU A 66 2.02 5.79 0.59
CA LEU A 66 2.82 6.94 1.02
C LEU A 66 2.77 8.17 0.09
N PRO A 67 2.83 8.04 -1.26
CA PRO A 67 2.71 9.20 -2.15
C PRO A 67 1.39 9.95 -1.96
N GLN A 68 0.29 9.21 -1.80
CA GLN A 68 -1.04 9.80 -1.57
C GLN A 68 -1.10 10.53 -0.23
N LEU A 69 -0.55 9.92 0.84
CA LEU A 69 -0.48 10.55 2.16
C LEU A 69 0.39 11.81 2.15
N PHE A 70 1.51 11.76 1.43
CA PHE A 70 2.40 12.91 1.25
C PHE A 70 1.71 14.04 0.48
N MET A 71 0.93 13.72 -0.55
CA MET A 71 0.16 14.73 -1.28
C MET A 71 -0.90 15.39 -0.36
N LEU A 72 -1.62 14.61 0.44
CA LEU A 72 -2.62 15.14 1.37
C LEU A 72 -2.02 16.04 2.45
N SER A 73 -0.87 15.67 3.01
CA SER A 73 -0.16 16.47 4.01
C SER A 73 0.34 17.81 3.46
N ARG A 74 0.64 17.87 2.16
CA ARG A 74 1.04 19.10 1.46
C ARG A 74 -0.14 20.00 1.11
N THR A 75 -1.26 19.44 0.66
CA THR A 75 -2.41 20.23 0.21
C THR A 75 -3.28 20.70 1.37
N GLY A 76 -3.24 20.02 2.52
CA GLY A 76 -4.10 20.32 3.68
C GLY A 76 -5.59 20.12 3.38
N ARG A 77 -5.92 19.45 2.27
CA ARG A 77 -7.30 19.18 1.83
C ARG A 77 -7.49 17.68 1.72
N ALA A 78 -8.18 17.10 2.69
CA ALA A 78 -8.74 15.76 2.56
C ALA A 78 -10.23 15.92 2.21
N ASP A 79 -10.56 15.83 0.93
CA ASP A 79 -11.96 15.78 0.51
C ASP A 79 -12.64 14.54 1.14
N ALA A 80 -13.90 14.69 1.55
CA ALA A 80 -14.63 13.62 2.24
C ALA A 80 -14.62 12.28 1.47
N ILE A 81 -14.67 12.31 0.13
CA ILE A 81 -14.59 11.12 -0.72
C ILE A 81 -13.24 10.41 -0.57
N THR A 82 -12.13 11.16 -0.54
CA THR A 82 -10.78 10.62 -0.35
C THR A 82 -10.63 10.01 1.04
N SER A 83 -11.20 10.63 2.07
CA SER A 83 -11.22 10.07 3.43
C SER A 83 -11.99 8.75 3.48
N HIS A 84 -13.17 8.66 2.86
CA HIS A 84 -13.93 7.40 2.79
C HIS A 84 -13.17 6.30 2.04
N TYR A 85 -12.49 6.65 0.95
CA TYR A 85 -11.62 5.71 0.22
C TYR A 85 -10.50 5.16 1.13
N LEU A 86 -9.82 6.02 1.88
CA LEU A 86 -8.74 5.61 2.77
C LEU A 86 -9.26 4.81 3.97
N VAL A 87 -10.44 5.12 4.51
CA VAL A 87 -11.11 4.30 5.53
C VAL A 87 -11.42 2.91 5.00
N ALA A 88 -11.98 2.79 3.79
CA ALA A 88 -12.27 1.48 3.19
C ALA A 88 -10.99 0.66 2.96
N LEU A 89 -9.90 1.31 2.56
CA LEU A 89 -8.60 0.68 2.38
C LEU A 89 -7.99 0.21 3.71
N GLY A 90 -8.12 1.02 4.76
CA GLY A 90 -7.74 0.65 6.13
C GLY A 90 -8.59 -0.50 6.68
N LEU A 91 -9.90 -0.50 6.43
CA LEU A 91 -10.81 -1.58 6.85
C LEU A 91 -10.46 -2.89 6.16
N TYR A 92 -10.18 -2.86 4.85
CA TYR A 92 -9.65 -4.02 4.12
C TYR A 92 -8.42 -4.62 4.81
N ARG A 93 -7.49 -3.76 5.26
CA ARG A 93 -6.29 -4.22 5.98
C ARG A 93 -6.63 -4.80 7.35
N GLY A 94 -7.51 -4.15 8.11
CA GLY A 94 -7.96 -4.65 9.41
C GLY A 94 -8.59 -6.05 9.31
N LEU A 95 -9.37 -6.30 8.26
CA LEU A 95 -9.94 -7.62 7.97
C LEU A 95 -8.86 -8.67 7.66
N TYR A 96 -7.78 -8.28 6.98
CA TYR A 96 -6.63 -9.16 6.75
C TYR A 96 -5.91 -9.55 8.04
N VAL A 97 -5.73 -8.60 8.96
CA VAL A 97 -5.16 -8.89 10.28
C VAL A 97 -6.04 -9.86 11.06
N ALA A 98 -7.36 -9.65 11.06
CA ALA A 98 -8.32 -10.57 11.67
C ALA A 98 -8.26 -11.96 11.02
N HIS A 99 -8.10 -12.03 9.71
CA HIS A 99 -7.94 -13.29 8.99
C HIS A 99 -6.64 -14.02 9.36
N TRP A 100 -5.52 -13.33 9.51
CA TRP A 100 -4.27 -13.95 9.97
C TRP A 100 -4.39 -14.49 11.40
N LEU A 101 -5.06 -13.74 12.29
CA LEU A 101 -5.33 -14.21 13.65
C LEU A 101 -6.19 -15.48 13.64
N TRP A 102 -7.21 -15.52 12.79
CA TRP A 102 -8.03 -16.72 12.61
C TRP A 102 -7.20 -17.91 12.13
N ARG A 103 -6.36 -17.74 11.10
CA ARG A 103 -5.49 -18.80 10.59
C ARG A 103 -4.48 -19.28 11.63
N TYR A 104 -3.95 -18.39 12.46
CA TYR A 104 -3.09 -18.79 13.57
C TYR A 104 -3.81 -19.70 14.56
N VAL A 105 -5.03 -19.33 14.96
CA VAL A 105 -5.81 -20.10 15.95
C VAL A 105 -6.34 -21.41 15.38
N ALA A 106 -6.83 -21.41 14.14
CA ALA A 106 -7.48 -22.56 13.52
C ALA A 106 -6.51 -23.53 12.83
N GLU A 107 -5.46 -23.01 12.18
CA GLU A 107 -4.54 -23.79 11.34
C GLU A 107 -3.11 -23.88 11.93
N GLY A 108 -2.79 -23.08 12.95
CA GLY A 108 -1.42 -22.98 13.48
C GLY A 108 -0.42 -22.34 12.50
N PHE A 109 -0.91 -21.73 11.42
CA PHE A 109 -0.09 -21.17 10.34
C PHE A 109 0.23 -19.70 10.60
N VAL A 110 1.51 -19.33 10.47
CA VAL A 110 1.97 -17.94 10.54
C VAL A 110 2.92 -17.66 9.39
N ASP A 111 2.59 -16.64 8.60
CA ASP A 111 3.52 -16.04 7.65
C ASP A 111 4.09 -14.75 8.26
N LEU A 112 5.34 -14.83 8.73
CA LEU A 112 6.01 -13.72 9.40
C LEU A 112 6.21 -12.53 8.44
N LEU A 113 6.43 -12.79 7.15
CA LEU A 113 6.71 -11.76 6.16
C LEU A 113 5.43 -10.95 5.88
N ALA A 114 4.31 -11.63 5.66
CA ALA A 114 3.01 -10.99 5.51
C ALA A 114 2.60 -10.21 6.76
N LEU A 115 2.86 -10.75 7.96
CA LEU A 115 2.53 -10.11 9.22
C LEU A 115 3.35 -8.84 9.45
N LEU A 116 4.66 -8.87 9.24
CA LEU A 116 5.53 -7.70 9.40
C LEU A 116 5.19 -6.59 8.39
N ALA A 117 5.00 -6.95 7.12
CA ALA A 117 4.57 -5.99 6.09
C ALA A 117 3.19 -5.40 6.41
N GLY A 118 2.26 -6.25 6.88
CA GLY A 118 0.93 -5.83 7.32
C GLY A 118 0.96 -4.89 8.52
N LEU A 119 1.86 -5.09 9.49
CA LEU A 119 2.06 -4.18 10.62
C LEU A 119 2.56 -2.81 10.15
N VAL A 120 3.59 -2.76 9.30
CA VAL A 120 4.10 -1.51 8.72
C VAL A 120 2.96 -0.75 8.03
N GLN A 121 2.20 -1.44 7.20
CA GLN A 121 1.09 -0.84 6.47
C GLN A 121 -0.02 -0.33 7.40
N THR A 122 -0.34 -1.08 8.46
CA THR A 122 -1.35 -0.69 9.45
C THR A 122 -0.92 0.57 10.20
N ILE A 123 0.34 0.67 10.60
CA ILE A 123 0.90 1.85 11.26
C ILE A 123 0.77 3.09 10.36
N LEU A 124 1.07 2.96 9.06
CA LEU A 124 0.91 4.06 8.11
C LEU A 124 -0.54 4.53 7.97
N TYR A 125 -1.51 3.61 8.00
CA TYR A 125 -2.92 3.99 8.01
C TYR A 125 -3.35 4.63 9.34
N CYS A 126 -2.84 4.17 10.47
CA CYS A 126 -3.13 4.77 11.77
C CYS A 126 -2.62 6.21 11.87
N ASP A 127 -1.41 6.49 11.37
CA ASP A 127 -0.87 7.86 11.31
C ASP A 127 -1.78 8.78 10.49
N PHE A 128 -2.29 8.28 9.36
CA PHE A 128 -3.28 9.01 8.57
C PHE A 128 -4.57 9.31 9.34
N PHE A 129 -5.19 8.30 9.98
CA PHE A 129 -6.43 8.50 10.75
C PHE A 129 -6.26 9.38 11.99
N TYR A 130 -5.03 9.54 12.50
CA TYR A 130 -4.77 10.46 13.59
C TYR A 130 -4.67 11.91 13.10
N LEU A 131 -4.11 12.12 11.91
CA LEU A 131 -3.88 13.44 11.33
C LEU A 131 -5.12 14.06 10.64
N TYR A 132 -6.10 13.24 10.23
CA TYR A 132 -7.28 13.63 9.46
C TYR A 132 -8.57 12.99 9.97
#